data_AF-A0AAW1SID8-F1
#
_entry.id   AF-A0AAW1SID8-F1
#
_cell.length_a   1.000
_cell.length_b   1.000
_cell.length_c   1.000
_cell.angle_alpha   90.00
_cell.angle_beta   90.00
_cell.angle_gamma   90.00
#
_symmetry.space_group_name_H-M   'P 1'
#
loop_
_entity.id
_entity.type
_entity.pdbx_description
1 polymer ?
#
loop_
_entity_poly.entity_id
_entity_poly.type
_entity_poly.pdbx_seq_one_letter_code
_entity_poly.pdbx_strand_id
1 'polypeptide(L)'
;PEPSGGGEVAAARSGLQLQITAVLNPLSSGAQRIAPVLDFLRATLRPHIQVLLAPQMDLSDLPLKTFYSYALPRLNEEGLPEPPDASFSSLPPSKTLTLGMDVPKSWLVEPVAAVHDLDNIRLEDVGDPEGLRAEFELEALLLSGSCVDIAARRQDEVTPRGVQLQLVDGGGEVVGDTLVMSNLGYFQLKAYPGVFQLQLAPGRTRQLYTIQSSTGVTEDPQIQGEGVEGNIRTPVVLSGWQGKSMLLRARKRPGQEDEDVLDEQPGGSVWKSMASWLGPKGEQKQKAKAADGREVELSPEEDPETIHIFTVASGHLYERLQKIMVLSALRQTKHRIKFWFIKNYMSPQMKRFLPHMAARYDFLYEFVTYKWPDWLHQQTEKQRIIWAYKILFLDVLFPLSLRKVIFADADQIMRTDLAHLWHMDLQGAPYAYTPFCDNNKDMEGFRFWKQGFWKDHLRGKPYHISALYVVDLARFRQMAAGDQLRVIYDQLSKDPNSLSNLDQDLPNYAQHSVPIFSLPQEWLWCETWCGNATKPSAKTIDLCNNPLTKEPKLAQARRIVPEWTALDEEVRRYTQQVCTVGARLAHLLNEGSPPLQASHIRE
;
A
#
# COMPACT_ATOMS: atom_id res chain seq x y z
N PRO A 1 70.70 36.10 16.08
CA PRO A 1 69.94 36.09 17.35
C PRO A 1 68.73 35.18 17.22
N GLU A 2 68.93 33.92 17.62
CA GLU A 2 67.83 33.03 17.99
C GLU A 2 67.01 33.64 19.14
N PRO A 3 65.76 33.18 19.30
CA PRO A 3 65.54 32.34 20.46
C PRO A 3 64.99 30.98 20.06
N SER A 4 65.70 29.99 20.57
CA SER A 4 65.36 28.58 20.69
C SER A 4 64.18 28.33 21.63
N GLY A 5 63.40 27.28 21.35
CA GLY A 5 62.83 26.41 22.40
C GLY A 5 61.31 26.41 22.50
N GLY A 6 60.70 25.36 21.94
CA GLY A 6 59.28 25.07 22.12
C GLY A 6 58.83 24.00 21.14
N GLY A 7 59.42 22.80 21.23
CA GLY A 7 59.01 21.66 20.44
C GLY A 7 57.61 21.19 20.85
N GLU A 8 56.60 21.64 20.14
CA GLU A 8 55.42 20.81 19.93
C GLU A 8 55.68 19.98 18.68
N VAL A 9 55.87 18.68 18.91
CA VAL A 9 55.74 17.66 17.88
C VAL A 9 54.35 17.83 17.29
N ALA A 10 54.26 18.56 16.19
CA ALA A 10 53.13 18.48 15.28
C ALA A 10 53.11 17.05 14.77
N ALA A 11 52.46 16.17 15.52
CA ALA A 11 52.08 14.86 15.06
C ALA A 11 51.29 15.11 13.78
N ALA A 12 51.95 14.87 12.65
CA ALA A 12 51.32 14.82 11.35
C ALA A 12 50.17 13.81 11.48
N ARG A 13 48.96 14.33 11.69
CA ARG A 13 47.72 13.57 11.50
C ARG A 13 47.59 13.39 9.99
N SER A 14 48.39 12.50 9.42
CA SER A 14 48.20 11.91 8.10
C SER A 14 47.01 10.94 8.16
N GLY A 15 45.88 11.43 8.69
CA GLY A 15 44.60 10.76 8.56
C GLY A 15 44.09 11.06 7.17
N LEU A 16 43.72 10.01 6.42
CA LEU A 16 43.09 10.11 5.10
C LEU A 16 42.04 11.23 5.11
N GLN A 17 42.36 12.34 4.46
CA GLN A 17 41.44 13.46 4.31
C GLN A 17 40.37 13.01 3.32
N LEU A 18 39.13 12.82 3.78
CA LEU A 18 38.02 12.44 2.90
C LEU A 18 37.91 13.48 1.77
N GLN A 19 38.00 13.03 0.52
CA GLN A 19 37.84 13.85 -0.67
C GLN A 19 36.53 13.46 -1.37
N ILE A 20 35.69 14.45 -1.68
CA ILE A 20 34.39 14.25 -2.32
C ILE A 20 34.35 15.10 -3.58
N THR A 21 34.15 14.48 -4.74
CA THR A 21 33.86 15.19 -6.00
C THR A 21 32.42 14.89 -6.41
N ALA A 22 31.56 15.91 -6.40
CA ALA A 22 30.15 15.80 -6.76
C ALA A 22 29.89 16.44 -8.13
N VAL A 23 29.39 15.65 -9.09
CA VAL A 23 28.98 16.15 -10.42
C VAL A 23 27.46 16.24 -10.44
N LEU A 24 26.92 17.45 -10.46
CA LEU A 24 25.50 17.71 -10.23
C LEU A 24 24.86 18.45 -11.40
N ASN A 25 23.74 17.94 -11.90
CA ASN A 25 22.80 18.76 -12.66
C ASN A 25 21.96 19.55 -11.65
N PRO A 26 22.12 20.88 -11.53
CA PRO A 26 21.41 21.69 -10.52
C PRO A 26 19.87 21.65 -10.69
N LEU A 27 19.38 21.27 -11.87
CA LEU A 27 17.95 21.17 -12.18
C LEU A 27 17.39 19.75 -11.96
N SER A 28 18.09 18.90 -11.21
CA SER A 28 17.65 17.52 -10.94
C SER A 28 17.21 17.32 -9.49
N SER A 29 16.27 16.39 -9.27
CA SER A 29 15.87 15.96 -7.92
C SER A 29 17.04 15.36 -7.14
N GLY A 30 17.98 14.69 -7.83
CA GLY A 30 19.21 14.20 -7.23
C GLY A 30 20.07 15.31 -6.63
N ALA A 31 20.16 16.46 -7.31
CA ALA A 31 20.85 17.64 -6.78
C ALA A 31 20.14 18.24 -5.55
N GLN A 32 18.80 18.31 -5.57
CA GLN A 32 18.01 18.73 -4.40
C GLN A 32 18.30 17.88 -3.16
N ARG A 33 18.48 16.56 -3.36
CA ARG A 33 18.77 15.60 -2.29
C ARG A 33 20.19 15.70 -1.75
N ILE A 34 21.19 15.74 -2.63
CA ILE A 34 22.60 15.62 -2.22
C ILE A 34 23.19 16.94 -1.73
N ALA A 35 22.70 18.10 -2.19
CA ALA A 35 23.20 19.41 -1.79
C ALA A 35 23.22 19.63 -0.26
N PRO A 36 22.11 19.43 0.49
CA PRO A 36 22.13 19.58 1.95
C PRO A 36 23.03 18.55 2.64
N VAL A 37 23.15 17.34 2.09
CA VAL A 37 24.04 16.29 2.63
C VAL A 37 25.52 16.69 2.50
N LEU A 38 25.92 17.27 1.36
CA LEU A 38 27.29 17.76 1.18
C LEU A 38 27.63 18.88 2.17
N ASP A 39 26.67 19.77 2.44
CA ASP A 39 26.85 20.85 3.42
C ASP A 39 26.98 20.29 4.85
N PHE A 40 26.15 19.31 5.21
CA PHE A 40 26.26 18.61 6.49
C PHE A 40 27.61 17.88 6.66
N LEU A 41 28.08 17.18 5.64
CA LEU A 41 29.39 16.51 5.65
C LEU A 41 30.53 17.53 5.77
N ARG A 42 30.43 18.67 5.08
CA ARG A 42 31.37 19.79 5.22
C ARG A 42 31.45 20.30 6.66
N ALA A 43 30.30 20.53 7.29
CA ALA A 43 30.23 21.03 8.66
C ALA A 43 30.79 20.02 9.69
N THR A 44 30.49 18.73 9.49
CA THR A 44 30.75 17.69 10.49
C THR A 44 32.14 17.05 10.35
N LEU A 45 32.52 16.66 9.13
CA LEU A 45 33.75 15.89 8.87
C LEU A 45 34.87 16.74 8.25
N ARG A 46 34.55 17.96 7.80
CA ARG A 46 35.47 18.88 7.09
C ARG A 46 36.28 18.21 5.95
N PRO A 47 35.66 17.41 5.06
CA PRO A 47 36.32 16.87 3.87
C PRO A 47 36.72 17.97 2.88
N HIS A 48 37.60 17.62 1.93
CA HIS A 48 37.76 18.42 0.73
C HIS A 48 36.61 18.11 -0.24
N ILE A 49 35.73 19.07 -0.50
CA ILE A 49 34.59 18.91 -1.41
C ILE A 49 34.79 19.76 -2.66
N GLN A 50 34.72 19.12 -3.83
CA GLN A 50 34.67 19.76 -5.14
C GLN A 50 33.29 19.52 -5.76
N VAL A 51 32.58 20.58 -6.14
CA VAL A 51 31.29 20.49 -6.83
C VAL A 51 31.44 20.96 -8.26
N LEU A 52 31.09 20.09 -9.21
CA LEU A 52 31.08 20.36 -10.65
C LEU A 52 29.63 20.41 -11.11
N LEU A 53 29.19 21.54 -11.65
CA LEU A 53 27.82 21.70 -12.14
C LEU A 53 27.74 21.33 -13.62
N ALA A 54 26.93 20.34 -13.94
CA ALA A 54 26.69 19.83 -15.30
C ALA A 54 25.18 19.94 -15.63
N PRO A 55 24.67 21.15 -15.91
CA PRO A 55 23.27 21.36 -16.20
C PRO A 55 22.87 20.76 -17.55
N GLN A 56 21.64 20.24 -17.61
CA GLN A 56 21.01 19.91 -18.89
C GLN A 56 20.52 21.20 -19.55
N MET A 57 20.97 21.45 -20.77
CA MET A 57 20.69 22.70 -21.50
C MET A 57 19.38 22.66 -22.28
N ASP A 58 18.95 21.47 -22.71
CA ASP A 58 17.71 21.29 -23.47
C ASP A 58 16.59 20.81 -22.54
N LEU A 59 15.61 21.68 -22.31
CA LEU A 59 14.50 21.47 -21.39
C LEU A 59 13.18 21.64 -22.14
N SER A 60 12.48 20.54 -22.35
CA SER A 60 11.14 20.53 -22.96
C SER A 60 10.02 20.87 -21.97
N ASP A 61 10.27 20.74 -20.67
CA ASP A 61 9.33 21.01 -19.58
C ASP A 61 10.08 21.54 -18.34
N LEU A 62 9.35 22.04 -17.35
CA LEU A 62 9.89 22.49 -16.08
C LEU A 62 10.56 21.30 -15.35
N PRO A 63 11.88 21.34 -15.10
CA PRO A 63 12.64 20.19 -14.63
C PRO A 63 12.39 19.85 -13.15
N LEU A 64 12.04 20.86 -12.33
CA LEU A 64 11.72 20.71 -10.92
C LEU A 64 10.30 21.23 -10.66
N LYS A 65 9.42 20.33 -10.21
CA LYS A 65 8.03 20.62 -9.85
C LYS A 65 7.78 20.56 -8.33
N THR A 66 8.86 20.40 -7.54
CA THR A 66 8.83 20.12 -6.11
C THR A 66 9.73 21.07 -5.33
N PHE A 67 9.28 21.46 -4.14
CA PHE A 67 10.13 22.01 -3.09
C PHE A 67 10.70 20.85 -2.27
N TYR A 68 11.95 20.94 -1.85
CA TYR A 68 12.64 19.86 -1.15
C TYR A 68 13.39 20.38 0.08
N SER A 69 13.29 19.65 1.18
CA SER A 69 14.04 19.88 2.42
C SER A 69 14.46 18.52 2.96
N TYR A 70 15.74 18.38 3.32
CA TYR A 70 16.30 17.14 3.85
C TYR A 70 16.34 17.21 5.38
N ALA A 71 15.70 16.26 6.06
CA ALA A 71 15.70 16.19 7.52
C ALA A 71 17.06 15.70 8.05
N LEU A 72 17.98 16.64 8.28
CA LEU A 72 19.29 16.39 8.91
C LEU A 72 19.23 16.73 10.40
N PRO A 73 19.96 16.01 11.26
CA PRO A 73 20.05 16.37 12.68
C PRO A 73 20.75 17.72 12.82
N ARG A 74 20.20 18.60 13.66
CA ARG A 74 20.89 19.82 14.09
C ARG A 74 21.85 19.45 15.22
N LEU A 75 23.01 20.09 15.29
CA LEU A 75 23.91 19.92 16.44
C LEU A 75 23.65 21.04 17.43
N ASN A 76 23.40 20.70 18.70
CA ASN A 76 23.25 21.69 19.76
C ASN A 76 24.61 22.35 20.10
N GLU A 77 24.61 23.32 21.02
CA GLU A 77 25.85 24.02 21.44
C GLU A 77 26.92 23.07 22.02
N GLU A 78 26.53 21.89 22.50
CA GLU A 78 27.39 20.83 23.03
C GLU A 78 27.86 19.84 21.95
N GLY A 79 27.42 20.02 20.69
CA GLY A 79 27.72 19.14 19.57
C GLY A 79 26.91 17.83 19.53
N LEU A 80 25.84 17.72 20.32
CA LEU A 80 24.92 16.59 20.33
C LEU A 80 23.80 16.78 19.30
N PRO A 81 23.36 15.71 18.60
CA PRO A 81 22.30 15.79 17.62
C PRO A 81 20.92 15.98 18.27
N GLU A 82 20.21 17.02 17.85
CA GLU A 82 18.78 17.21 18.10
C GLU A 82 17.94 16.36 17.12
N PRO A 83 16.66 16.11 17.44
CA PRO A 83 15.76 15.42 16.53
C PRO A 83 15.73 16.09 15.15
N PRO A 84 15.89 15.32 14.05
CA PRO A 84 15.87 15.89 12.72
C PRO A 84 14.48 16.42 12.39
N ASP A 85 14.42 17.62 11.84
CA ASP A 85 13.20 18.26 11.35
C ASP A 85 13.38 18.75 9.91
N ALA A 86 12.27 18.85 9.18
CA ALA A 86 12.24 19.46 7.85
C ALA A 86 11.22 20.60 7.84
N SER A 87 11.73 21.83 7.77
CA SER A 87 10.90 23.04 7.69
C SER A 87 10.90 23.62 6.28
N PHE A 88 9.76 24.15 5.86
CA PHE A 88 9.63 24.93 4.63
C PHE A 88 9.18 26.36 4.97
N SER A 89 9.88 27.36 4.46
CA SER A 89 9.52 28.77 4.60
C SER A 89 9.19 29.38 3.23
N SER A 90 8.33 30.39 3.22
CA SER A 90 8.03 31.18 2.01
C SER A 90 7.47 30.37 0.83
N LEU A 91 6.71 29.32 1.13
CA LEU A 91 5.99 28.55 0.12
C LEU A 91 4.83 29.38 -0.48
N PRO A 92 4.44 29.15 -1.75
CA PRO A 92 3.36 29.90 -2.38
C PRO A 92 2.01 29.64 -1.69
N PRO A 93 1.31 30.67 -1.16
CA PRO A 93 0.15 30.44 -0.30
C PRO A 93 -1.11 29.97 -1.04
N SER A 94 -1.27 30.39 -2.30
CA SER A 94 -2.46 30.12 -3.12
C SER A 94 -2.40 28.83 -3.93
N LYS A 95 -1.22 28.20 -4.00
CA LYS A 95 -1.02 26.95 -4.74
C LYS A 95 -1.38 25.76 -3.85
N THR A 96 -2.07 24.78 -4.43
CA THR A 96 -2.27 23.48 -3.77
C THR A 96 -0.96 22.69 -3.80
N LEU A 97 -0.53 22.23 -2.64
CA LEU A 97 0.68 21.44 -2.43
C LEU A 97 0.31 20.08 -1.86
N THR A 98 1.14 19.08 -2.15
CA THR A 98 1.06 17.73 -1.58
C THR A 98 2.36 17.45 -0.84
N LEU A 99 2.26 17.03 0.42
CA LEU A 99 3.42 16.62 1.20
C LEU A 99 3.80 15.19 0.85
N GLY A 100 5.03 15.00 0.35
CA GLY A 100 5.60 13.68 0.05
C GLY A 100 6.87 13.44 0.86
N MET A 101 7.04 12.22 1.37
CA MET A 101 8.23 11.80 2.09
C MET A 101 9.16 11.00 1.16
N ASP A 102 10.37 11.50 0.93
CA ASP A 102 11.46 10.80 0.24
C ASP A 102 12.27 9.98 1.25
N VAL A 103 11.89 8.71 1.41
CA VAL A 103 12.44 7.80 2.44
C VAL A 103 13.24 6.66 1.82
N PRO A 104 14.22 6.09 2.53
CA PRO A 104 14.87 4.84 2.11
C PRO A 104 13.83 3.77 1.79
N LYS A 105 14.12 2.94 0.77
CA LYS A 105 13.17 1.92 0.30
C LYS A 105 12.86 0.86 1.35
N SER A 106 13.80 0.62 2.26
CA SER A 106 13.65 -0.26 3.42
C SER A 106 12.73 0.28 4.50
N TRP A 107 12.28 1.54 4.44
CA TRP A 107 11.48 2.16 5.49
C TRP A 107 9.99 2.14 5.14
N LEU A 108 9.16 1.71 6.09
CA LEU A 108 7.72 1.91 6.07
C LEU A 108 7.40 3.08 6.99
N VAL A 109 7.01 4.21 6.39
CA VAL A 109 6.74 5.46 7.11
C VAL A 109 5.28 5.83 6.93
N GLU A 110 4.65 6.31 7.99
CA GLU A 110 3.26 6.76 7.96
C GLU A 110 3.05 8.08 8.71
N PRO A 111 2.05 8.89 8.32
CA PRO A 111 1.66 10.06 9.11
C PRO A 111 0.90 9.59 10.36
N VAL A 112 1.31 10.07 11.54
CA VAL A 112 0.70 9.74 12.83
C VAL A 112 -0.05 10.91 13.47
N ALA A 113 0.32 12.15 13.13
CA ALA A 113 -0.42 13.35 13.53
C ALA A 113 -0.40 14.42 12.43
N ALA A 114 -1.58 14.89 12.04
CA ALA A 114 -1.78 16.03 11.15
C ALA A 114 -3.21 16.56 11.30
N VAL A 115 -3.36 17.88 11.45
CA VAL A 115 -4.67 18.56 11.51
C VAL A 115 -5.21 18.82 10.11
N HIS A 116 -4.32 19.19 9.18
CA HIS A 116 -4.67 19.54 7.81
C HIS A 116 -4.52 18.36 6.85
N ASP A 117 -5.18 18.47 5.70
CA ASP A 117 -5.06 17.50 4.61
C ASP A 117 -3.68 17.62 3.95
N LEU A 118 -2.83 16.61 4.16
CA LEU A 118 -1.47 16.57 3.61
C LEU A 118 -1.44 16.40 2.08
N ASP A 119 -2.57 16.03 1.47
CA ASP A 119 -2.68 15.81 0.03
C ASP A 119 -3.10 17.08 -0.72
N ASN A 120 -3.80 17.98 -0.04
CA ASN A 120 -4.42 19.18 -0.61
C ASN A 120 -4.12 20.41 0.24
N ILE A 121 -2.84 20.69 0.51
CA ILE A 121 -2.41 21.81 1.35
C ILE A 121 -2.57 23.11 0.58
N ARG A 122 -3.34 24.05 1.11
CA ARG A 122 -3.38 25.45 0.65
C ARG A 122 -3.08 26.33 1.86
N LEU A 123 -1.94 27.01 1.86
CA LEU A 123 -1.47 27.71 3.07
C LEU A 123 -2.35 28.91 3.43
N GLU A 124 -3.02 29.52 2.45
CA GLU A 124 -4.03 30.55 2.71
C GLU A 124 -5.27 30.04 3.49
N ASP A 125 -5.54 28.72 3.43
CA ASP A 125 -6.66 28.08 4.14
C ASP A 125 -6.27 27.55 5.53
N VAL A 126 -4.97 27.50 5.87
CA VAL A 126 -4.47 26.96 7.15
C VAL A 126 -4.91 27.84 8.32
N GLY A 127 -4.89 29.16 8.15
CA GLY A 127 -5.33 30.15 9.15
C GLY A 127 -4.49 30.21 10.44
N ASP A 128 -3.59 29.26 10.66
CA ASP A 128 -2.67 29.18 11.80
C ASP A 128 -1.39 30.01 11.54
N PRO A 129 -1.05 30.98 12.42
CA PRO A 129 0.19 31.74 12.30
C PRO A 129 1.46 30.91 12.49
N GLU A 130 1.41 29.76 13.18
CA GLU A 130 2.54 28.83 13.33
C GLU A 130 2.71 27.92 12.10
N GLY A 131 1.77 27.96 11.16
CA GLY A 131 1.79 27.18 9.92
C GLY A 131 1.24 25.77 10.09
N LEU A 132 1.69 24.86 9.21
CA LEU A 132 1.23 23.46 9.19
C LEU A 132 2.30 22.56 9.80
N ARG A 133 1.89 21.73 10.78
CA ARG A 133 2.73 20.68 11.38
C ARG A 133 2.18 19.30 11.04
N ALA A 134 3.09 18.39 10.70
CA ALA A 134 2.81 16.98 10.48
C ALA A 134 3.90 16.13 11.14
N GLU A 135 3.50 15.05 11.79
CA GLU A 135 4.41 14.09 12.43
C GLU A 135 4.30 12.74 11.75
N PHE A 136 5.46 12.14 11.48
CA PHE A 136 5.60 10.85 10.82
C PHE A 136 6.34 9.88 11.73
N GLU A 137 5.99 8.60 11.62
CA GLU A 137 6.62 7.51 12.33
C GLU A 137 7.20 6.50 11.35
N LEU A 138 8.39 5.99 11.67
CA LEU A 138 8.93 4.79 11.04
C LEU A 138 8.25 3.57 11.68
N GLU A 139 7.15 3.12 11.08
CA GLU A 139 6.35 1.99 11.54
C GLU A 139 7.17 0.70 11.55
N ALA A 140 7.95 0.45 10.50
CA ALA A 140 8.74 -0.78 10.37
C ALA A 140 9.87 -0.65 9.36
N LEU A 141 10.82 -1.57 9.46
CA LEU A 141 11.83 -1.83 8.43
C LEU A 141 11.42 -3.03 7.57
N LEU A 142 11.91 -3.05 6.34
CA LEU A 142 11.63 -4.10 5.37
C LEU A 142 12.63 -5.25 5.53
N LEU A 143 12.11 -6.45 5.73
CA LEU A 143 12.79 -7.71 5.42
C LEU A 143 12.30 -8.15 4.05
N SER A 144 13.15 -8.13 3.03
CA SER A 144 12.80 -8.56 1.68
C SER A 144 13.79 -9.61 1.17
N GLY A 145 13.45 -10.24 0.06
CA GLY A 145 14.35 -11.21 -0.53
C GLY A 145 13.80 -11.91 -1.76
N SER A 146 14.61 -12.82 -2.27
CA SER A 146 14.24 -13.76 -3.33
C SER A 146 14.22 -15.17 -2.76
N CYS A 147 13.16 -15.92 -3.06
CA CYS A 147 13.09 -17.35 -2.80
C CYS A 147 13.31 -18.11 -4.12
N VAL A 148 14.16 -19.14 -4.08
CA VAL A 148 14.44 -20.01 -5.23
C VAL A 148 14.25 -21.47 -4.85
N ASP A 149 13.62 -22.25 -5.74
CA ASP A 149 13.60 -23.71 -5.64
C ASP A 149 14.81 -24.29 -6.35
N ILE A 150 15.72 -24.86 -5.56
CA ILE A 150 16.95 -25.47 -6.07
C ILE A 150 16.74 -26.87 -6.64
N ALA A 151 15.56 -27.47 -6.47
CA ALA A 151 15.17 -28.72 -7.10
C ALA A 151 14.35 -28.52 -8.39
N ALA A 152 14.06 -27.28 -8.77
CA ALA A 152 13.28 -26.95 -9.95
C ALA A 152 13.90 -27.56 -11.22
N ARG A 153 13.07 -28.20 -12.05
CA ARG A 153 13.50 -28.79 -13.33
C ARG A 153 13.21 -27.85 -14.50
N ARG A 154 12.19 -27.00 -14.36
CA ARG A 154 11.78 -26.03 -15.38
C ARG A 154 12.08 -24.61 -14.92
N GLN A 155 12.32 -23.71 -15.87
CA GLN A 155 12.67 -22.32 -15.58
C GLN A 155 11.54 -21.57 -14.85
N ASP A 156 10.28 -21.91 -15.13
CA ASP A 156 9.09 -21.35 -14.48
C ASP A 156 8.85 -21.88 -13.05
N GLU A 157 9.56 -22.93 -12.63
CA GLU A 157 9.50 -23.48 -11.27
C GLU A 157 10.59 -22.94 -10.35
N VAL A 158 11.64 -22.31 -10.91
CA VAL A 158 12.78 -21.79 -10.15
C VAL A 158 12.33 -20.79 -9.09
N THR A 159 11.28 -20.03 -9.34
CA THR A 159 10.65 -19.14 -8.37
C THR A 159 9.40 -19.84 -7.80
N PRO A 160 9.45 -20.34 -6.55
CA PRO A 160 8.39 -21.17 -6.00
C PRO A 160 7.20 -20.29 -5.58
N ARG A 161 6.41 -19.87 -6.57
CA ARG A 161 5.25 -18.99 -6.39
C ARG A 161 4.27 -19.57 -5.38
N GLY A 162 3.68 -18.70 -4.58
CA GLY A 162 2.69 -19.08 -3.57
C GLY A 162 3.26 -19.77 -2.33
N VAL A 163 4.58 -20.02 -2.27
CA VAL A 163 5.24 -20.42 -1.01
C VAL A 163 4.96 -19.36 0.06
N GLN A 164 4.47 -19.84 1.19
CA GLN A 164 4.09 -19.02 2.34
C GLN A 164 5.21 -18.97 3.36
N LEU A 165 5.55 -17.76 3.79
CA LEU A 165 6.61 -17.51 4.76
C LEU A 165 6.03 -16.83 6.00
N GLN A 166 6.54 -17.18 7.17
CA GLN A 166 6.24 -16.53 8.44
C GLN A 166 7.53 -16.06 9.09
N LEU A 167 7.49 -14.86 9.66
CA LEU A 167 8.51 -14.34 10.53
C LEU A 167 8.06 -14.55 11.98
N VAL A 168 8.91 -15.17 12.78
CA VAL A 168 8.65 -15.50 14.18
C VAL A 168 9.69 -14.82 15.06
N ASP A 169 9.26 -14.21 16.16
CA ASP A 169 10.16 -13.58 17.13
C ASP A 169 10.80 -14.59 18.09
N GLY A 170 11.63 -14.10 19.02
CA GLY A 170 12.26 -14.93 20.05
C GLY A 170 11.28 -15.56 21.05
N GLY A 171 10.06 -15.03 21.17
CA GLY A 171 8.98 -15.56 22.01
C GLY A 171 8.17 -16.66 21.32
N GLY A 172 8.35 -16.87 20.01
CA GLY A 172 7.60 -17.84 19.23
C GLY A 172 6.29 -17.29 18.65
N GLU A 173 6.02 -15.99 18.78
CA GLU A 173 4.85 -15.34 18.17
C GLU A 173 5.17 -14.98 16.71
N VAL A 174 4.17 -15.15 15.84
CA VAL A 174 4.28 -14.76 14.43
C VAL A 174 4.12 -13.24 14.34
N VAL A 175 5.17 -12.55 13.90
CA VAL A 175 5.17 -11.08 13.78
C VAL A 175 4.72 -10.60 12.39
N GLY A 176 4.76 -11.49 11.40
CA GLY A 176 4.29 -11.20 10.07
C GLY A 176 4.41 -12.40 9.16
N ASP A 177 3.70 -12.34 8.04
CA ASP A 177 3.66 -13.39 7.05
C ASP A 177 3.53 -12.81 5.64
N THR A 178 3.87 -13.62 4.63
CA THR A 178 3.91 -13.16 3.25
C THR A 178 3.91 -14.32 2.26
N LEU A 179 3.85 -13.97 0.97
CA LEU A 179 3.88 -14.89 -0.16
C LEU A 179 5.07 -14.60 -1.06
N VAL A 180 5.63 -15.67 -1.60
CA VAL A 180 6.62 -15.61 -2.67
C VAL A 180 5.91 -15.36 -4.00
N MET A 181 6.28 -14.26 -4.66
CA MET A 181 5.83 -13.90 -6.01
C MET A 181 6.53 -14.77 -7.07
N SER A 182 5.91 -14.95 -8.24
CA SER A 182 6.61 -15.57 -9.36
C SER A 182 7.71 -14.66 -9.91
N ASN A 183 7.47 -13.33 -9.94
CA ASN A 183 8.49 -12.36 -10.33
C ASN A 183 9.68 -12.38 -9.35
N LEU A 184 10.84 -12.87 -9.80
CA LEU A 184 12.11 -12.92 -9.07
C LEU A 184 12.06 -13.68 -7.72
N GLY A 185 11.01 -14.46 -7.47
CA GLY A 185 10.81 -15.10 -6.17
C GLY A 185 10.63 -14.08 -5.05
N TYR A 186 10.20 -12.86 -5.36
CA TYR A 186 10.21 -11.74 -4.41
C TYR A 186 9.26 -12.01 -3.24
N PHE A 187 9.71 -11.72 -2.04
CA PHE A 187 8.87 -11.66 -0.85
C PHE A 187 9.28 -10.47 0.01
N GLN A 188 8.35 -10.00 0.85
CA GLN A 188 8.66 -9.00 1.85
C GLN A 188 7.80 -9.11 3.10
N LEU A 189 8.40 -8.73 4.23
CA LEU A 189 7.85 -8.74 5.58
C LEU A 189 8.21 -7.43 6.27
N LYS A 190 7.37 -7.00 7.19
CA LYS A 190 7.65 -5.87 8.07
C LYS A 190 8.26 -6.38 9.36
N ALA A 191 9.32 -5.74 9.83
CA ALA A 191 9.96 -6.09 11.08
C ALA A 191 10.59 -4.87 11.76
N TYR A 192 10.75 -4.96 13.07
CA TYR A 192 11.61 -4.06 13.83
C TYR A 192 13.04 -4.60 13.87
N PRO A 193 14.05 -3.80 14.24
CA PRO A 193 15.39 -4.32 14.50
C PRO A 193 15.36 -5.46 15.53
N GLY A 194 16.01 -6.58 15.22
CA GLY A 194 15.95 -7.76 16.06
C GLY A 194 16.45 -9.04 15.40
N VAL A 195 16.39 -10.13 16.15
CA VAL A 195 16.69 -11.49 15.68
C VAL A 195 15.38 -12.26 15.58
N PHE A 196 15.15 -12.85 14.42
CA PHE A 196 13.92 -13.56 14.08
C PHE A 196 14.22 -14.94 13.50
N GLN A 197 13.18 -15.77 13.42
CA GLN A 197 13.17 -17.02 12.67
C GLN A 197 12.20 -16.90 11.49
N LEU A 198 12.72 -16.93 10.27
CA LEU A 198 11.91 -17.06 9.07
C LEU A 198 11.60 -18.54 8.85
N GLN A 199 10.33 -18.89 8.66
CA GLN A 199 9.90 -20.28 8.51
C GLN A 199 8.90 -20.47 7.40
N LEU A 200 8.86 -21.68 6.83
CA LEU A 200 7.76 -22.10 5.95
C LEU A 200 6.47 -22.17 6.78
N ALA A 201 5.42 -21.50 6.32
CA ALA A 201 4.15 -21.52 7.01
C ALA A 201 3.60 -22.96 7.12
N PRO A 202 2.89 -23.31 8.21
CA PRO A 202 2.19 -24.58 8.33
C PRO A 202 1.23 -24.83 7.16
N GLY A 203 1.02 -26.10 6.81
CA GLY A 203 0.14 -26.50 5.70
C GLY A 203 0.93 -26.91 4.46
N ARG A 204 0.37 -26.61 3.28
CA ARG A 204 0.83 -27.12 1.99
C ARG A 204 2.27 -26.76 1.68
N THR A 205 2.68 -25.53 1.97
CA THR A 205 4.07 -25.07 1.78
C THR A 205 5.07 -25.98 2.49
N ARG A 206 4.81 -26.35 3.75
CA ARG A 206 5.70 -27.20 4.57
C ARG A 206 5.65 -28.69 4.16
N GLN A 207 4.53 -29.13 3.57
CA GLN A 207 4.41 -30.46 2.96
C GLN A 207 5.27 -30.55 1.71
N LEU A 208 5.31 -29.49 0.90
CA LEU A 208 6.00 -29.49 -0.38
C LEU A 208 7.48 -29.11 -0.29
N TYR A 209 7.85 -28.20 0.61
CA TYR A 209 9.18 -27.60 0.63
C TYR A 209 9.92 -27.82 1.95
N THR A 210 11.24 -27.72 1.85
CA THR A 210 12.20 -27.57 2.96
C THR A 210 13.09 -26.37 2.68
N ILE A 211 13.67 -25.77 3.72
CA ILE A 211 14.67 -24.71 3.60
C ILE A 211 16.04 -25.37 3.60
N GLN A 212 16.79 -25.22 2.52
CA GLN A 212 18.16 -25.73 2.42
C GLN A 212 19.18 -24.74 2.96
N SER A 213 19.10 -23.47 2.55
CA SER A 213 20.03 -22.42 3.03
C SER A 213 19.40 -21.04 2.93
N SER A 214 19.96 -20.08 3.67
CA SER A 214 19.56 -18.68 3.57
C SER A 214 20.73 -17.73 3.87
N THR A 215 20.63 -16.50 3.37
CA THR A 215 21.53 -15.38 3.74
C THR A 215 20.89 -14.49 4.82
N GLY A 216 20.02 -15.04 5.67
CA GLY A 216 19.29 -14.28 6.69
C GLY A 216 20.20 -13.65 7.76
N VAL A 217 21.34 -14.28 8.06
CA VAL A 217 22.28 -13.86 9.13
C VAL A 217 23.57 -13.21 8.61
N THR A 218 23.82 -13.27 7.30
CA THR A 218 25.04 -12.76 6.66
C THR A 218 24.70 -12.06 5.36
N GLU A 219 25.49 -11.08 4.94
CA GLU A 219 25.36 -10.49 3.59
C GLU A 219 26.16 -11.27 2.55
N ASP A 220 27.08 -12.13 2.99
CA ASP A 220 27.91 -12.92 2.09
C ASP A 220 27.13 -14.15 1.58
N PRO A 221 26.82 -14.22 0.27
CA PRO A 221 26.13 -15.37 -0.32
C PRO A 221 26.98 -16.65 -0.33
N GLN A 222 28.29 -16.57 -0.07
CA GLN A 222 29.21 -17.70 0.05
C GLN A 222 29.30 -18.27 1.46
N ILE A 223 28.99 -17.49 2.49
CA ILE A 223 28.89 -17.99 3.87
C ILE A 223 27.55 -18.71 4.00
N GLN A 224 27.55 -19.97 3.58
CA GLN A 224 26.42 -20.87 3.73
C GLN A 224 26.40 -21.37 5.17
N GLY A 225 25.31 -21.12 5.90
CA GLY A 225 25.01 -21.98 7.03
C GLY A 225 24.82 -23.40 6.50
N GLU A 226 25.48 -24.39 7.10
CA GLU A 226 25.28 -25.79 6.74
C GLU A 226 23.78 -26.13 6.81
N GLY A 227 23.19 -26.41 5.65
CA GLY A 227 21.78 -26.74 5.55
C GLY A 227 21.50 -28.09 6.21
N VAL A 228 20.79 -28.08 7.33
CA VAL A 228 20.28 -29.31 7.93
C VAL A 228 19.15 -29.84 7.04
N GLU A 229 19.29 -31.07 6.56
CA GLU A 229 18.29 -31.72 5.72
C GLU A 229 16.94 -31.80 6.45
N GLY A 230 15.85 -31.40 5.78
CA GLY A 230 14.51 -31.36 6.38
C GLY A 230 14.19 -30.12 7.20
N ASN A 231 15.11 -29.15 7.30
CA ASN A 231 14.85 -27.90 7.99
C ASN A 231 13.75 -27.08 7.28
N ILE A 232 13.06 -26.26 8.06
CA ILE A 232 11.89 -25.46 7.67
C ILE A 232 11.97 -24.03 8.22
N ARG A 233 13.03 -23.73 8.96
CA ARG A 233 13.27 -22.50 9.72
C ARG A 233 14.68 -22.02 9.46
N THR A 234 14.88 -20.71 9.39
CA THR A 234 16.21 -20.12 9.24
C THR A 234 16.28 -18.81 10.02
N PRO A 235 17.38 -18.55 10.75
CA PRO A 235 17.54 -17.29 11.47
C PRO A 235 17.67 -16.12 10.50
N VAL A 236 17.14 -14.97 10.91
CA VAL A 236 17.27 -13.69 10.21
C VAL A 236 17.63 -12.61 11.21
N VAL A 237 18.59 -11.76 10.87
CA VAL A 237 19.00 -10.62 11.71
C VAL A 237 18.73 -9.33 10.97
N LEU A 238 17.98 -8.44 11.62
CA LEU A 238 17.70 -7.09 11.16
C LEU A 238 18.41 -6.10 12.10
N SER A 239 19.60 -5.63 11.71
CA SER A 239 20.47 -4.82 12.59
C SER A 239 20.75 -3.40 12.08
N GLY A 240 20.22 -3.01 10.92
CA GLY A 240 20.50 -1.73 10.30
C GLY A 240 19.28 -1.08 9.67
N TRP A 241 19.37 0.25 9.49
CA TRP A 241 18.31 1.06 8.88
C TRP A 241 18.06 0.76 7.40
N GLN A 242 18.98 0.06 6.73
CA GLN A 242 18.79 -0.38 5.34
C GLN A 242 17.86 -1.61 5.23
N GLY A 243 17.26 -2.07 6.33
CA GLY A 243 16.48 -3.31 6.36
C GLY A 243 17.38 -4.53 6.15
N LYS A 244 16.79 -5.61 5.63
CA LYS A 244 17.54 -6.82 5.26
C LYS A 244 17.02 -7.35 3.93
N SER A 245 17.92 -7.51 2.97
CA SER A 245 17.67 -8.30 1.75
C SER A 245 18.33 -9.67 1.91
N MET A 246 17.62 -10.74 1.53
CA MET A 246 18.15 -12.10 1.63
C MET A 246 17.78 -13.00 0.44
N LEU A 247 18.60 -14.03 0.22
CA LEU A 247 18.28 -15.14 -0.67
C LEU A 247 17.86 -16.34 0.18
N LEU A 248 16.68 -16.89 -0.10
CA LEU A 248 16.14 -18.10 0.51
C LEU A 248 16.18 -19.24 -0.52
N ARG A 249 16.93 -20.30 -0.22
CA ARG A 249 16.98 -21.50 -1.07
C ARG A 249 16.04 -22.55 -0.48
N ALA A 250 14.87 -22.67 -1.08
CA ALA A 250 13.94 -23.75 -0.81
C ALA A 250 14.26 -24.96 -1.69
N ARG A 251 13.83 -26.13 -1.27
CA ARG A 251 13.91 -27.36 -2.05
C ARG A 251 12.59 -28.11 -1.95
N LYS A 252 11.97 -28.43 -3.09
CA LYS A 252 10.84 -29.39 -3.11
C LYS A 252 11.26 -30.73 -2.51
N ARG A 253 10.36 -31.34 -1.75
CA ARG A 253 10.56 -32.70 -1.21
C ARG A 253 10.55 -33.73 -2.35
N PRO A 254 11.33 -34.81 -2.24
CA PRO A 254 11.28 -35.90 -3.22
C PRO A 254 9.88 -36.47 -3.39
N GLY A 255 9.43 -36.66 -4.63
CA GLY A 255 8.10 -37.18 -4.96
C GLY A 255 6.97 -36.14 -4.92
N GLN A 256 7.29 -34.86 -4.82
CA GLN A 256 6.33 -33.74 -4.87
C GLN A 256 6.71 -32.72 -5.97
N GLU A 257 7.55 -33.12 -6.93
CA GLU A 257 8.13 -32.22 -7.93
C GLU A 257 7.06 -31.58 -8.84
N ASP A 258 6.01 -32.33 -9.16
CA ASP A 258 4.93 -31.90 -10.08
C ASP A 258 3.79 -31.15 -9.38
N GLU A 259 3.85 -30.98 -8.05
CA GLU A 259 2.78 -30.38 -7.25
C GLU A 259 2.95 -28.85 -7.13
N ASP A 260 1.85 -28.10 -7.26
CA ASP A 260 1.78 -26.65 -6.96
C ASP A 260 1.26 -26.42 -5.52
N VAL A 261 1.76 -25.36 -4.87
CA VAL A 261 1.28 -24.91 -3.56
C VAL A 261 -0.17 -24.38 -3.68
N LEU A 262 -0.52 -23.84 -4.84
CA LEU A 262 -1.79 -23.18 -5.10
C LEU A 262 -2.91 -24.12 -5.62
N ASP A 263 -2.61 -25.39 -5.90
CA ASP A 263 -3.60 -26.35 -6.40
C ASP A 263 -4.56 -26.85 -5.30
N GLU A 264 -5.85 -26.94 -5.63
CA GLU A 264 -6.88 -27.47 -4.74
C GLU A 264 -7.00 -29.00 -4.82
N GLN A 265 -6.80 -29.69 -3.69
CA GLN A 265 -7.03 -31.15 -3.59
C GLN A 265 -8.52 -31.46 -3.28
N PRO A 266 -9.10 -32.53 -3.85
CA PRO A 266 -10.46 -32.95 -3.52
C PRO A 266 -10.48 -33.57 -2.12
N GLY A 267 -11.11 -32.86 -1.17
CA GLY A 267 -11.32 -33.35 0.20
C GLY A 267 -10.16 -33.05 1.15
N GLY A 268 -10.04 -31.79 1.60
CA GLY A 268 -9.28 -31.49 2.82
C GLY A 268 -8.55 -30.15 2.86
N SER A 269 -9.16 -29.19 3.57
CA SER A 269 -8.51 -28.43 4.66
C SER A 269 -7.14 -27.76 4.46
N VAL A 270 -6.72 -27.37 3.25
CA VAL A 270 -5.61 -26.42 3.06
C VAL A 270 -6.02 -25.04 3.60
N TRP A 271 -7.24 -24.60 3.31
CA TRP A 271 -7.73 -23.26 3.64
C TRP A 271 -8.23 -23.11 5.10
N LYS A 272 -8.73 -24.18 5.72
CA LYS A 272 -9.14 -24.19 7.16
C LYS A 272 -7.94 -24.06 8.12
N SER A 273 -6.76 -24.52 7.73
CA SER A 273 -5.55 -24.34 8.55
C SER A 273 -4.95 -22.93 8.40
N MET A 274 -5.31 -22.20 7.33
CA MET A 274 -4.81 -20.86 7.04
C MET A 274 -5.63 -19.72 7.64
N ALA A 275 -6.92 -19.90 7.84
CA ALA A 275 -7.74 -18.85 8.45
C ALA A 275 -7.56 -18.76 9.98
N SER A 276 -7.14 -19.86 10.62
CA SER A 276 -6.59 -19.81 11.99
C SER A 276 -5.22 -19.10 12.11
N TRP A 277 -4.57 -18.77 10.98
CA TRP A 277 -3.19 -18.28 10.91
C TRP A 277 -3.06 -16.75 10.73
N LEU A 278 -4.08 -16.06 10.19
CA LEU A 278 -3.99 -14.66 9.74
C LEU A 278 -4.79 -13.65 10.58
N GLY A 279 -5.47 -14.10 11.64
CA GLY A 279 -6.33 -13.24 12.45
C GLY A 279 -5.56 -12.32 13.42
N PRO A 280 -5.86 -11.00 13.48
CA PRO A 280 -5.34 -10.13 14.52
C PRO A 280 -5.96 -10.47 15.89
N LYS A 281 -5.14 -10.39 16.96
CA LYS A 281 -5.62 -10.35 18.36
C LYS A 281 -6.29 -8.99 18.61
N GLY A 282 -7.59 -8.88 18.32
CA GLY A 282 -8.43 -7.71 18.59
C GLY A 282 -9.92 -7.97 18.32
N GLU A 283 -10.69 -8.06 19.42
CA GLU A 283 -12.16 -8.13 19.66
C GLU A 283 -13.12 -7.84 18.47
N GLN A 284 -14.27 -8.51 18.25
CA GLN A 284 -15.35 -8.98 19.14
C GLN A 284 -15.91 -10.36 18.69
N LYS A 285 -16.28 -11.20 19.66
CA LYS A 285 -16.73 -12.60 19.45
C LYS A 285 -18.25 -12.74 19.58
N GLN A 286 -18.92 -13.33 18.57
CA GLN A 286 -20.31 -13.76 18.65
C GLN A 286 -20.56 -15.13 17.98
N LYS A 287 -21.64 -15.79 18.43
CA LYS A 287 -21.82 -17.25 18.52
C LYS A 287 -22.61 -17.87 17.36
N ALA A 288 -22.21 -19.07 16.91
CA ALA A 288 -23.00 -19.97 16.07
C ALA A 288 -22.80 -21.46 16.46
N LYS A 289 -23.78 -22.32 16.15
CA LYS A 289 -23.84 -23.76 16.56
C LYS A 289 -23.36 -24.70 15.45
N ALA A 290 -22.45 -25.64 15.76
CA ALA A 290 -22.01 -26.69 14.85
C ALA A 290 -22.87 -27.97 14.94
N ALA A 291 -22.70 -28.88 13.98
CA ALA A 291 -23.49 -30.10 13.77
C ALA A 291 -23.37 -31.20 14.87
N ASP A 292 -22.39 -31.08 15.78
CA ASP A 292 -22.23 -31.94 16.98
C ASP A 292 -22.83 -31.28 18.24
N GLY A 293 -23.61 -30.20 18.08
CA GLY A 293 -24.14 -29.43 19.20
C GLY A 293 -23.10 -28.62 19.99
N ARG A 294 -21.81 -28.72 19.64
CA ARG A 294 -20.72 -27.87 20.15
C ARG A 294 -20.67 -26.55 19.38
N GLU A 295 -20.59 -25.45 20.11
CA GLU A 295 -20.36 -24.12 19.55
C GLU A 295 -18.90 -24.03 19.07
N VAL A 296 -18.69 -23.70 17.79
CA VAL A 296 -17.36 -23.45 17.22
C VAL A 296 -17.41 -22.09 16.54
N GLU A 297 -16.59 -21.16 17.02
CA GLU A 297 -16.44 -19.80 16.50
C GLU A 297 -15.67 -19.84 15.17
N LEU A 298 -16.28 -19.41 14.06
CA LEU A 298 -15.57 -19.19 12.79
C LEU A 298 -15.07 -17.75 12.76
N SER A 299 -13.80 -17.56 12.44
CA SER A 299 -13.24 -16.25 12.17
C SER A 299 -13.91 -15.62 10.93
N PRO A 300 -13.86 -14.29 10.76
CA PRO A 300 -14.44 -13.62 9.60
C PRO A 300 -13.91 -14.09 8.25
N GLU A 301 -12.66 -14.55 8.18
CA GLU A 301 -12.10 -15.15 6.97
C GLU A 301 -12.59 -16.60 6.73
N GLU A 302 -13.16 -17.25 7.73
CA GLU A 302 -13.71 -18.61 7.66
C GLU A 302 -15.21 -18.64 7.38
N ASP A 303 -15.89 -17.50 7.53
CA ASP A 303 -17.30 -17.37 7.26
C ASP A 303 -17.53 -17.08 5.77
N PRO A 304 -17.98 -18.06 4.97
CA PRO A 304 -18.17 -17.88 3.52
C PRO A 304 -19.25 -16.83 3.17
N GLU A 305 -20.08 -16.45 4.14
CA GLU A 305 -21.13 -15.46 3.99
C GLU A 305 -20.67 -14.02 4.29
N THR A 306 -19.43 -13.84 4.79
CA THR A 306 -18.86 -12.51 5.00
C THR A 306 -18.42 -11.90 3.67
N ILE A 307 -18.96 -10.72 3.35
CA ILE A 307 -18.62 -9.98 2.14
C ILE A 307 -17.36 -9.16 2.40
N HIS A 308 -16.34 -9.32 1.56
CA HIS A 308 -15.10 -8.57 1.68
C HIS A 308 -15.02 -7.46 0.65
N ILE A 309 -14.86 -6.22 1.12
CA ILE A 309 -14.77 -5.03 0.27
C ILE A 309 -13.46 -4.33 0.57
N PHE A 310 -12.67 -3.95 -0.43
CA PHE A 310 -11.51 -3.10 -0.25
C PHE A 310 -11.66 -1.76 -0.94
N THR A 311 -11.06 -0.73 -0.35
CA THR A 311 -11.18 0.65 -0.82
C THR A 311 -9.96 1.47 -0.43
N VAL A 312 -9.76 2.59 -1.12
CA VAL A 312 -8.68 3.55 -0.87
C VAL A 312 -9.21 4.97 -1.04
N ALA A 313 -8.75 5.87 -0.17
CA ALA A 313 -9.03 7.29 -0.23
C ALA A 313 -7.73 8.07 -0.01
N SER A 314 -7.63 9.24 -0.64
CA SER A 314 -6.51 10.19 -0.49
C SER A 314 -7.10 11.59 -0.43
N GLY A 315 -6.83 12.29 0.67
CA GLY A 315 -7.42 13.57 1.01
C GLY A 315 -8.79 13.51 1.71
N HIS A 316 -9.08 14.55 2.49
CA HIS A 316 -10.24 14.59 3.40
C HIS A 316 -11.59 14.51 2.67
N LEU A 317 -11.68 15.04 1.45
CA LEU A 317 -12.89 14.94 0.63
C LEU A 317 -13.21 13.47 0.31
N TYR A 318 -12.23 12.71 -0.15
CA TYR A 318 -12.42 11.30 -0.50
C TYR A 318 -12.62 10.43 0.73
N GLU A 319 -12.01 10.75 1.87
CA GLU A 319 -12.29 10.05 3.13
C GLU A 319 -13.73 10.26 3.60
N ARG A 320 -14.28 11.47 3.41
CA ARG A 320 -15.70 11.73 3.68
C ARG A 320 -16.60 10.91 2.76
N LEU A 321 -16.29 10.85 1.46
CA LEU A 321 -17.03 10.01 0.51
C LEU A 321 -16.91 8.53 0.88
N GLN A 322 -15.72 8.06 1.28
CA GLN A 322 -15.47 6.68 1.70
C GLN A 322 -16.36 6.27 2.89
N LYS A 323 -16.54 7.15 3.88
CA LYS A 323 -17.47 6.90 5.00
C LYS A 323 -18.91 6.74 4.51
N ILE A 324 -19.32 7.52 3.52
CA ILE A 324 -20.66 7.43 2.91
C ILE A 324 -20.79 6.14 2.10
N MET A 325 -19.76 5.76 1.34
CA MET A 325 -19.69 4.50 0.61
C MET A 325 -19.88 3.31 1.56
N VAL A 326 -19.11 3.27 2.66
CA VAL A 326 -19.23 2.26 3.72
C VAL A 326 -20.65 2.21 4.29
N LEU A 327 -21.21 3.36 4.69
CA LEU A 327 -22.56 3.42 5.25
C LEU A 327 -23.63 2.99 4.24
N SER A 328 -23.47 3.37 2.97
CA SER A 328 -24.40 2.98 1.90
C SER A 328 -24.37 1.47 1.68
N ALA A 329 -23.20 0.82 1.66
CA ALA A 329 -23.07 -0.62 1.50
C ALA A 329 -23.74 -1.37 2.66
N LEU A 330 -23.49 -0.95 3.91
CA LEU A 330 -24.05 -1.57 5.10
C LEU A 330 -25.58 -1.50 5.17
N ARG A 331 -26.18 -0.44 4.62
CA ARG A 331 -27.65 -0.31 4.59
C ARG A 331 -28.33 -1.25 3.60
N GLN A 332 -27.61 -1.74 2.59
CA GLN A 332 -28.20 -2.56 1.54
C GLN A 332 -28.10 -4.06 1.80
N THR A 333 -27.35 -4.48 2.81
CA THR A 333 -27.12 -5.91 3.08
C THR A 333 -27.38 -6.26 4.52
N LYS A 334 -27.78 -7.52 4.73
CA LYS A 334 -27.81 -8.15 6.06
C LYS A 334 -26.61 -9.05 6.30
N HIS A 335 -25.80 -9.29 5.27
CA HIS A 335 -24.58 -10.05 5.38
C HIS A 335 -23.53 -9.23 6.15
N ARG A 336 -22.68 -9.92 6.90
CA ARG A 336 -21.56 -9.26 7.55
C ARG A 336 -20.59 -8.75 6.50
N ILE A 337 -20.11 -7.52 6.66
CA ILE A 337 -19.09 -6.94 5.77
C ILE A 337 -17.76 -6.81 6.53
N LYS A 338 -16.66 -7.22 5.89
CA LYS A 338 -15.29 -6.85 6.28
C LYS A 338 -14.70 -5.88 5.26
N PHE A 339 -14.33 -4.68 5.71
CA PHE A 339 -13.68 -3.67 4.89
C PHE A 339 -12.15 -3.71 5.01
N TRP A 340 -11.45 -3.71 3.88
CA TRP A 340 -10.00 -3.64 3.82
C TRP A 340 -9.56 -2.26 3.32
N PHE A 341 -8.76 -1.55 4.11
CA PHE A 341 -8.32 -0.18 3.78
C PHE A 341 -6.83 -0.14 3.49
N ILE A 342 -6.44 0.49 2.38
CA ILE A 342 -5.03 0.72 2.08
C ILE A 342 -4.49 1.81 3.01
N LYS A 343 -3.69 1.40 3.99
CA LYS A 343 -3.26 2.24 5.14
C LYS A 343 -2.49 3.50 4.72
N ASN A 344 -1.63 3.39 3.71
CA ASN A 344 -0.58 4.38 3.40
C ASN A 344 -1.11 5.76 3.00
N TYR A 345 -2.34 5.84 2.50
CA TYR A 345 -2.92 7.06 1.94
C TYR A 345 -3.96 7.70 2.85
N MET A 346 -4.25 7.06 3.98
CA MET A 346 -5.27 7.49 4.92
C MET A 346 -4.70 8.48 5.93
N SER A 347 -5.45 9.55 6.17
CA SER A 347 -5.14 10.56 7.17
C SER A 347 -5.13 9.97 8.58
N PRO A 348 -4.35 10.55 9.50
CA PRO A 348 -4.41 10.17 10.91
C PRO A 348 -5.82 10.26 11.50
N GLN A 349 -6.62 11.22 11.04
CA GLN A 349 -7.99 11.44 11.52
C GLN A 349 -8.92 10.29 11.12
N MET A 350 -8.85 9.85 9.87
CA MET A 350 -9.65 8.72 9.40
C MET A 350 -9.23 7.41 10.08
N LYS A 351 -7.92 7.17 10.26
CA LYS A 351 -7.41 6.00 11.00
C LYS A 351 -7.94 5.93 12.43
N ARG A 352 -7.99 7.07 13.14
CA ARG A 352 -8.54 7.16 14.51
C ARG A 352 -10.07 7.05 14.56
N PHE A 353 -10.77 7.50 13.52
CA PHE A 353 -12.23 7.46 13.46
C PHE A 353 -12.79 6.07 13.10
N LEU A 354 -12.09 5.31 12.25
CA LEU A 354 -12.57 4.03 11.73
C LEU A 354 -12.99 3.00 12.80
N PRO A 355 -12.25 2.80 13.93
CA PRO A 355 -12.70 1.90 14.99
C PRO A 355 -14.07 2.28 15.58
N HIS A 356 -14.34 3.57 15.74
CA HIS A 356 -15.63 4.07 16.23
C HIS A 356 -16.74 3.81 15.23
N MET A 357 -16.47 4.04 13.94
CA MET A 357 -17.41 3.77 12.86
C MET A 357 -17.75 2.27 12.77
N ALA A 358 -16.74 1.41 12.87
CA ALA A 358 -16.89 -0.05 12.89
C ALA A 358 -17.79 -0.51 14.04
N ALA A 359 -17.54 -0.02 15.26
CA ALA A 359 -18.36 -0.34 16.42
C ALA A 359 -19.81 0.19 16.30
N ARG A 360 -20.00 1.37 15.70
CA ARG A 360 -21.33 1.99 15.55
C ARG A 360 -22.23 1.27 14.56
N TYR A 361 -21.64 0.79 13.46
CA TYR A 361 -22.35 0.22 12.33
C TYR A 361 -22.14 -1.29 12.17
N ASP A 362 -21.47 -1.92 13.15
CA ASP A 362 -21.27 -3.37 13.26
C ASP A 362 -20.65 -3.99 12.01
N PHE A 363 -19.49 -3.47 11.61
CA PHE A 363 -18.69 -4.05 10.52
C PHE A 363 -17.27 -4.33 10.97
N LEU A 364 -16.63 -5.25 10.26
CA LEU A 364 -15.24 -5.62 10.51
C LEU A 364 -14.33 -4.81 9.59
N TYR A 365 -13.12 -4.52 10.04
CA TYR A 365 -12.15 -3.86 9.16
C TYR A 365 -10.72 -4.33 9.42
N GLU A 366 -9.87 -4.13 8.42
CA GLU A 366 -8.44 -4.34 8.56
C GLU A 366 -7.66 -3.38 7.66
N PHE A 367 -6.48 -2.97 8.11
CA PHE A 367 -5.55 -2.17 7.33
C PHE A 367 -4.57 -3.08 6.58
N VAL A 368 -4.53 -2.92 5.26
CA VAL A 368 -3.57 -3.62 4.41
C VAL A 368 -2.57 -2.64 3.83
N THR A 369 -1.35 -3.12 3.65
CA THR A 369 -0.30 -2.35 2.98
C THR A 369 0.79 -3.28 2.47
N TYR A 370 1.41 -2.88 1.37
CA TYR A 370 2.52 -3.54 0.74
C TYR A 370 3.50 -2.44 0.34
N LYS A 371 4.81 -2.64 0.52
CA LYS A 371 5.81 -1.68 0.01
C LYS A 371 6.04 -1.93 -1.47
N TRP A 372 6.20 -0.86 -2.25
CA TRP A 372 6.51 -0.97 -3.68
C TRP A 372 7.85 -1.68 -3.89
N PRO A 373 7.91 -2.80 -4.63
CA PRO A 373 9.16 -3.55 -4.81
C PRO A 373 10.21 -2.77 -5.61
N ASP A 374 11.47 -2.91 -5.22
CA ASP A 374 12.58 -2.14 -5.81
C ASP A 374 12.84 -2.41 -7.30
N TRP A 375 12.45 -3.60 -7.76
CA TRP A 375 12.63 -4.05 -9.15
C TRP A 375 11.51 -3.58 -10.08
N LEU A 376 10.38 -3.12 -9.53
CA LEU A 376 9.21 -2.70 -10.30
C LEU A 376 9.29 -1.20 -10.55
N HIS A 377 9.18 -0.77 -11.81
CA HIS A 377 9.26 0.65 -12.16
C HIS A 377 8.28 1.52 -11.34
N GLN A 378 8.79 2.48 -10.57
CA GLN A 378 8.01 3.26 -9.60
C GLN A 378 7.35 4.48 -10.24
N GLN A 379 6.13 4.82 -9.80
CA GLN A 379 5.48 6.08 -10.16
C GLN A 379 5.87 7.20 -9.21
N THR A 380 6.00 8.41 -9.73
CA THR A 380 6.31 9.62 -8.94
C THR A 380 5.04 10.36 -8.48
N GLU A 381 4.00 10.36 -9.30
CA GLU A 381 2.73 11.03 -8.98
C GLU A 381 1.87 10.18 -8.02
N LYS A 382 1.48 10.76 -6.89
CA LYS A 382 0.71 10.06 -5.83
C LYS A 382 -0.56 9.38 -6.37
N GLN A 383 -1.28 10.03 -7.28
CA GLN A 383 -2.48 9.47 -7.88
C GLN A 383 -2.19 8.20 -8.71
N ARG A 384 -1.12 8.21 -9.52
CA ARG A 384 -0.69 7.04 -10.29
C ARG A 384 -0.21 5.91 -9.39
N ILE A 385 0.44 6.23 -8.27
CA ILE A 385 0.81 5.24 -7.25
C ILE A 385 -0.48 4.58 -6.70
N ILE A 386 -1.48 5.37 -6.26
CA ILE A 386 -2.75 4.84 -5.74
C ILE A 386 -3.45 3.93 -6.75
N TRP A 387 -3.52 4.34 -8.02
CA TRP A 387 -4.07 3.51 -9.10
C TRP A 387 -3.35 2.17 -9.23
N ALA A 388 -2.02 2.16 -9.17
CA ALA A 388 -1.26 0.92 -9.22
C ALA A 388 -1.59 0.00 -8.03
N TYR A 389 -1.75 0.54 -6.82
CA TYR A 389 -2.11 -0.24 -5.63
C TYR A 389 -3.49 -0.90 -5.71
N LYS A 390 -4.41 -0.35 -6.51
CA LYS A 390 -5.70 -0.98 -6.76
C LYS A 390 -5.56 -2.30 -7.54
N ILE A 391 -4.51 -2.47 -8.35
CA ILE A 391 -4.45 -3.57 -9.33
C ILE A 391 -3.19 -4.46 -9.22
N LEU A 392 -2.01 -3.90 -9.00
CA LEU A 392 -0.74 -4.62 -9.14
C LEU A 392 -0.45 -5.62 -8.01
N PHE A 393 -1.03 -5.41 -6.83
CA PHE A 393 -0.67 -6.13 -5.62
C PHE A 393 -1.83 -6.98 -5.06
N LEU A 394 -2.90 -7.20 -5.82
CA LEU A 394 -4.10 -7.91 -5.34
C LEU A 394 -3.80 -9.32 -4.80
N ASP A 395 -2.82 -10.02 -5.38
CA ASP A 395 -2.39 -11.35 -4.98
C ASP A 395 -1.71 -11.39 -3.60
N VAL A 396 -0.95 -10.34 -3.27
CA VAL A 396 -0.07 -10.28 -2.08
C VAL A 396 -0.52 -9.29 -1.01
N LEU A 397 -1.45 -8.38 -1.32
CA LEU A 397 -1.97 -7.38 -0.39
C LEU A 397 -2.89 -8.00 0.65
N PHE A 398 -3.57 -9.09 0.28
CA PHE A 398 -4.52 -9.79 1.12
C PHE A 398 -3.97 -11.13 1.61
N PRO A 399 -4.41 -11.57 2.80
CA PRO A 399 -4.13 -12.91 3.29
C PRO A 399 -4.57 -13.98 2.30
N LEU A 400 -3.89 -15.13 2.28
CA LEU A 400 -4.29 -16.23 1.41
C LEU A 400 -5.68 -16.78 1.73
N SER A 401 -6.05 -16.81 3.02
CA SER A 401 -7.37 -17.27 3.46
C SER A 401 -8.50 -16.53 2.74
N LEU A 402 -8.27 -15.27 2.33
CA LEU A 402 -9.22 -14.51 1.55
C LEU A 402 -9.27 -15.01 0.10
N ARG A 403 -10.43 -15.56 -0.27
CA ARG A 403 -10.67 -16.16 -1.59
C ARG A 403 -11.26 -15.20 -2.62
N LYS A 404 -11.99 -14.18 -2.19
CA LYS A 404 -12.63 -13.20 -3.06
C LYS A 404 -12.64 -11.83 -2.40
N VAL A 405 -12.59 -10.76 -3.18
CA VAL A 405 -12.72 -9.39 -2.68
C VAL A 405 -13.39 -8.51 -3.72
N ILE A 406 -14.17 -7.52 -3.28
CA ILE A 406 -14.81 -6.52 -4.12
C ILE A 406 -14.06 -5.20 -3.94
N PHE A 407 -13.63 -4.56 -5.02
CA PHE A 407 -13.19 -3.18 -4.97
C PHE A 407 -14.36 -2.23 -5.13
N ALA A 408 -14.42 -1.18 -4.31
CA ALA A 408 -15.29 -0.04 -4.53
C ALA A 408 -14.54 1.28 -4.33
N ASP A 409 -14.60 2.15 -5.35
CA ASP A 409 -14.08 3.51 -5.23
C ASP A 409 -14.80 4.29 -4.11
N ALA A 410 -14.07 5.19 -3.47
CA ALA A 410 -14.53 5.90 -2.28
C ALA A 410 -15.77 6.79 -2.54
N ASP A 411 -16.01 7.19 -3.78
CA ASP A 411 -17.11 8.04 -4.21
C ASP A 411 -18.30 7.27 -4.82
N GLN A 412 -18.29 5.94 -4.68
CA GLN A 412 -19.42 5.07 -5.02
C GLN A 412 -20.55 5.17 -3.98
N ILE A 413 -21.79 5.05 -4.45
CA ILE A 413 -22.98 4.87 -3.62
C ILE A 413 -23.64 3.54 -3.96
N MET A 414 -23.81 2.68 -2.95
CA MET A 414 -24.44 1.37 -3.08
C MET A 414 -25.95 1.46 -2.90
N ARG A 415 -26.71 0.91 -3.85
CA ARG A 415 -28.18 0.87 -3.86
C ARG A 415 -28.76 -0.55 -3.84
N THR A 416 -27.91 -1.56 -3.91
CA THR A 416 -28.31 -2.98 -3.88
C THR A 416 -27.44 -3.77 -2.92
N ASP A 417 -27.89 -4.97 -2.57
CA ASP A 417 -27.11 -5.92 -1.77
C ASP A 417 -25.90 -6.42 -2.58
N LEU A 418 -24.69 -6.17 -2.06
CA LEU A 418 -23.44 -6.61 -2.66
C LEU A 418 -23.25 -8.14 -2.59
N ALA A 419 -24.09 -8.86 -1.84
CA ALA A 419 -24.13 -10.32 -1.87
C ALA A 419 -24.37 -10.86 -3.29
N HIS A 420 -25.20 -10.17 -4.09
CA HIS A 420 -25.43 -10.54 -5.49
C HIS A 420 -24.16 -10.50 -6.33
N LEU A 421 -23.25 -9.56 -6.03
CA LEU A 421 -21.97 -9.45 -6.72
C LEU A 421 -20.96 -10.47 -6.16
N TRP A 422 -20.96 -10.66 -4.84
CA TRP A 422 -20.11 -11.60 -4.13
C TRP A 422 -20.30 -13.05 -4.61
N HIS A 423 -21.55 -13.49 -4.78
CA HIS A 423 -21.88 -14.85 -5.22
C HIS A 423 -21.95 -15.03 -6.74
N MET A 424 -21.62 -14.00 -7.52
CA MET A 424 -21.62 -14.11 -8.98
C MET A 424 -20.54 -15.10 -9.45
N ASP A 425 -20.94 -15.99 -10.37
CA ASP A 425 -20.02 -16.87 -11.08
C ASP A 425 -19.29 -16.08 -12.17
N LEU A 426 -17.96 -16.02 -12.06
CA LEU A 426 -17.09 -15.29 -12.98
C LEU A 426 -16.67 -16.14 -14.19
N GLN A 427 -17.22 -17.35 -14.34
CA GLN A 427 -16.98 -18.26 -15.48
C GLN A 427 -15.48 -18.56 -15.70
N GLY A 428 -14.75 -18.71 -14.59
CA GLY A 428 -13.31 -19.00 -14.59
C GLY A 428 -12.40 -17.79 -14.83
N ALA A 429 -12.94 -16.57 -15.01
CA ALA A 429 -12.16 -15.35 -15.06
C ALA A 429 -11.67 -14.95 -13.65
N PRO A 430 -10.43 -14.44 -13.51
CA PRO A 430 -9.87 -14.06 -12.21
C PRO A 430 -10.49 -12.78 -11.62
N TYR A 431 -11.13 -11.95 -12.44
CA TYR A 431 -11.85 -10.77 -11.98
C TYR A 431 -13.00 -10.38 -12.92
N ALA A 432 -13.87 -9.50 -12.45
CA ALA A 432 -15.03 -9.01 -13.16
C ALA A 432 -15.18 -7.50 -13.04
N TYR A 433 -15.41 -6.82 -14.15
CA TYR A 433 -15.53 -5.36 -14.23
C TYR A 433 -16.80 -4.96 -14.99
N THR A 434 -17.32 -3.76 -14.75
CA THR A 434 -18.44 -3.23 -15.53
C THR A 434 -17.93 -2.52 -16.79
N PRO A 435 -18.49 -2.82 -17.99
CA PRO A 435 -18.15 -2.09 -19.21
C PRO A 435 -18.66 -0.63 -19.16
N PHE A 436 -18.03 0.25 -19.94
CA PHE A 436 -18.52 1.61 -20.12
C PHE A 436 -19.94 1.63 -20.71
N CYS A 437 -20.80 2.50 -20.16
CA CYS A 437 -22.09 2.82 -20.76
C CYS A 437 -21.90 3.41 -22.17
N ASP A 438 -22.74 2.96 -23.11
CA ASP A 438 -22.75 3.44 -24.49
C ASP A 438 -24.05 4.16 -24.88
N ASN A 439 -24.95 4.41 -23.93
CA ASN A 439 -26.29 4.93 -24.18
C ASN A 439 -26.46 6.45 -24.00
N ASN A 440 -25.46 7.18 -23.46
CA ASN A 440 -25.48 8.65 -23.49
C ASN A 440 -24.84 9.22 -24.77
N LYS A 441 -25.68 9.66 -25.72
CA LYS A 441 -25.25 10.15 -27.04
C LYS A 441 -24.37 11.40 -26.99
N ASP A 442 -24.53 12.25 -25.98
CA ASP A 442 -23.78 13.49 -25.84
C ASP A 442 -22.28 13.25 -25.61
N MET A 443 -21.91 12.04 -25.19
CA MET A 443 -20.53 11.64 -24.93
C MET A 443 -19.85 10.90 -26.07
N GLU A 444 -20.49 10.70 -27.23
CA GLU A 444 -19.92 9.87 -28.31
C GLU A 444 -18.51 10.33 -28.72
N GLY A 445 -18.29 11.64 -28.81
CA GLY A 445 -16.98 12.22 -29.17
C GLY A 445 -15.86 11.95 -28.15
N PHE A 446 -16.20 11.63 -26.91
CA PHE A 446 -15.23 11.32 -25.84
C PHE A 446 -14.93 9.82 -25.70
N ARG A 447 -15.61 8.95 -26.46
CA ARG A 447 -15.44 7.48 -26.41
C ARG A 447 -14.18 7.03 -27.14
N PHE A 448 -13.03 7.39 -26.59
CA PHE A 448 -11.72 7.10 -27.19
C PHE A 448 -11.49 5.60 -27.43
N TRP A 449 -12.11 4.71 -26.64
CA TRP A 449 -11.98 3.26 -26.81
C TRP A 449 -12.67 2.69 -28.06
N LYS A 450 -13.55 3.47 -28.73
CA LYS A 450 -14.21 3.07 -29.98
C LYS A 450 -13.40 3.43 -31.23
N GLN A 451 -12.22 4.05 -31.07
CA GLN A 451 -11.37 4.49 -32.17
C GLN A 451 -9.88 4.23 -31.89
N GLY A 452 -9.06 4.32 -32.94
CA GLY A 452 -7.61 4.21 -32.85
C GLY A 452 -7.13 2.93 -32.16
N PHE A 453 -6.05 3.08 -31.37
CA PHE A 453 -5.35 1.99 -30.71
C PHE A 453 -6.27 1.04 -29.93
N TRP A 454 -7.16 1.58 -29.09
CA TRP A 454 -8.01 0.74 -28.24
C TRP A 454 -8.98 -0.10 -29.06
N LYS A 455 -9.63 0.47 -30.09
CA LYS A 455 -10.51 -0.31 -30.95
C LYS A 455 -9.79 -1.52 -31.58
N ASP A 456 -8.61 -1.27 -32.11
CA ASP A 456 -7.81 -2.28 -32.82
C ASP A 456 -7.25 -3.34 -31.86
N HIS A 457 -6.81 -2.92 -30.67
CA HIS A 457 -6.29 -3.80 -29.63
C HIS A 457 -7.38 -4.67 -28.99
N LEU A 458 -8.55 -4.11 -28.67
CA LEU A 458 -9.62 -4.82 -27.96
C LEU A 458 -10.29 -5.89 -28.83
N ARG A 459 -10.24 -5.79 -30.17
CA ARG A 459 -10.77 -6.78 -31.14
C ARG A 459 -12.21 -7.22 -30.84
N GLY A 460 -13.07 -6.26 -30.54
CA GLY A 460 -14.48 -6.49 -30.22
C GLY A 460 -14.78 -6.78 -28.74
N LYS A 461 -13.76 -6.91 -27.88
CA LYS A 461 -13.97 -6.94 -26.43
C LYS A 461 -14.34 -5.55 -25.89
N PRO A 462 -15.16 -5.47 -24.82
CA PRO A 462 -15.53 -4.19 -24.24
C PRO A 462 -14.37 -3.52 -23.49
N TYR A 463 -14.45 -2.21 -23.34
CA TYR A 463 -13.57 -1.42 -22.48
C TYR A 463 -14.28 -1.19 -21.13
N HIS A 464 -13.61 -1.57 -20.05
CA HIS A 464 -14.17 -1.67 -18.70
C HIS A 464 -13.72 -0.52 -17.78
N ILE A 465 -14.50 -0.25 -16.73
CA ILE A 465 -14.27 0.83 -15.75
C ILE A 465 -13.73 0.25 -14.43
N SER A 466 -12.71 0.88 -13.84
CA SER A 466 -12.06 0.44 -12.58
C SER A 466 -12.74 0.89 -11.28
N ALA A 467 -13.94 1.49 -11.34
CA ALA A 467 -14.63 2.05 -10.17
C ALA A 467 -15.31 0.99 -9.27
N LEU A 468 -15.68 -0.15 -9.86
CA LEU A 468 -16.25 -1.31 -9.16
C LEU A 468 -15.79 -2.58 -9.89
N TYR A 469 -15.19 -3.50 -9.16
CA TYR A 469 -14.84 -4.82 -9.71
C TYR A 469 -14.75 -5.89 -8.62
N VAL A 470 -14.87 -7.14 -9.04
CA VAL A 470 -14.72 -8.32 -8.17
C VAL A 470 -13.44 -9.02 -8.56
N VAL A 471 -12.70 -9.53 -7.57
CA VAL A 471 -11.51 -10.34 -7.78
C VAL A 471 -11.75 -11.68 -7.10
N ASP A 472 -11.74 -12.76 -7.87
CA ASP A 472 -11.58 -14.11 -7.34
C ASP A 472 -10.09 -14.30 -7.06
N LEU A 473 -9.67 -14.02 -5.83
CA LEU A 473 -8.27 -14.06 -5.42
C LEU A 473 -7.66 -15.46 -5.53
N ALA A 474 -8.46 -16.51 -5.30
CA ALA A 474 -8.00 -17.88 -5.49
C ALA A 474 -7.62 -18.11 -6.96
N ARG A 475 -8.54 -17.78 -7.88
CA ARG A 475 -8.28 -17.90 -9.32
C ARG A 475 -7.18 -16.95 -9.81
N PHE A 476 -7.17 -15.72 -9.32
CA PHE A 476 -6.18 -14.69 -9.65
C PHE A 476 -4.76 -15.14 -9.30
N ARG A 477 -4.56 -15.74 -8.11
CA ARG A 477 -3.28 -16.31 -7.68
C ARG A 477 -2.92 -17.55 -8.48
N GLN A 478 -3.87 -18.48 -8.69
CA GLN A 478 -3.65 -19.71 -9.46
C GLN A 478 -3.16 -19.42 -10.90
N MET A 479 -3.73 -18.39 -11.54
CA MET A 479 -3.36 -17.97 -12.88
C MET A 479 -2.08 -17.11 -12.94
N ALA A 480 -1.48 -16.78 -11.78
CA ALA A 480 -0.42 -15.80 -11.66
C ALA A 480 -0.77 -14.47 -12.37
N ALA A 481 -2.05 -14.05 -12.27
CA ALA A 481 -2.55 -12.87 -12.95
C ALA A 481 -1.84 -11.59 -12.47
N GLY A 482 -1.54 -11.50 -11.16
CA GLY A 482 -0.79 -10.39 -10.58
C GLY A 482 0.62 -10.25 -11.17
N ASP A 483 1.35 -11.36 -11.33
CA ASP A 483 2.68 -11.35 -11.93
C ASP A 483 2.63 -10.93 -13.41
N GLN A 484 1.63 -11.40 -14.18
CA GLN A 484 1.44 -11.00 -15.58
C GLN A 484 1.16 -9.49 -15.69
N LEU A 485 0.27 -8.96 -14.84
CA LEU A 485 -0.05 -7.53 -14.80
C LEU A 485 1.18 -6.69 -14.45
N ARG A 486 2.00 -7.12 -13.48
CA ARG A 486 3.24 -6.43 -13.09
C ARG A 486 4.29 -6.42 -14.22
N VAL A 487 4.42 -7.52 -14.98
CA VAL A 487 5.33 -7.57 -16.15
C VAL A 487 4.87 -6.65 -17.27
N ILE A 488 3.58 -6.68 -17.62
CA ILE A 488 3.00 -5.79 -18.65
C ILE A 488 3.17 -4.33 -18.22
N TYR A 489 2.88 -4.03 -16.95
CA TYR A 489 3.07 -2.72 -16.38
C TYR A 489 4.52 -2.23 -16.45
N ASP A 490 5.50 -3.04 -16.06
CA ASP A 490 6.92 -2.65 -16.10
C ASP A 490 7.38 -2.33 -17.52
N GLN A 491 6.86 -3.06 -18.52
CA GLN A 491 7.16 -2.81 -19.92
C GLN A 491 6.55 -1.49 -20.41
N LEU A 492 5.27 -1.25 -20.13
CA LEU A 492 4.55 -0.07 -20.63
C LEU A 492 4.96 1.21 -19.89
N SER A 493 5.08 1.15 -18.56
CA SER A 493 5.26 2.33 -17.69
C SER A 493 6.56 3.10 -17.90
N LYS A 494 7.50 2.57 -18.68
CA LYS A 494 8.73 3.26 -19.12
C LYS A 494 8.43 4.42 -20.07
N ASP A 495 7.32 4.37 -20.82
CA ASP A 495 6.79 5.53 -21.52
C ASP A 495 5.85 6.30 -20.58
N PRO A 496 6.16 7.55 -20.22
CA PRO A 496 5.32 8.36 -19.33
C PRO A 496 3.94 8.66 -19.92
N ASN A 497 3.75 8.55 -21.23
CA ASN A 497 2.46 8.76 -21.90
C ASN A 497 1.59 7.49 -21.96
N SER A 498 2.12 6.35 -21.50
CA SER A 498 1.38 5.11 -21.42
C SER A 498 0.47 5.08 -20.18
N LEU A 499 -0.57 4.24 -20.25
CA LEU A 499 -1.45 3.96 -19.11
C LEU A 499 -1.98 5.26 -18.49
N SER A 500 -2.71 6.05 -19.28
CA SER A 500 -3.27 7.34 -18.87
C SER A 500 -4.08 7.20 -17.58
N ASN A 501 -4.90 6.16 -17.49
CA ASN A 501 -5.59 5.74 -16.27
C ASN A 501 -5.09 4.34 -15.90
N LEU A 502 -4.02 4.25 -15.12
CA LEU A 502 -3.29 3.01 -14.87
C LEU A 502 -4.18 1.85 -14.38
N ASP A 503 -5.07 2.10 -13.44
CA ASP A 503 -5.98 1.10 -12.85
C ASP A 503 -7.03 0.59 -13.84
N GLN A 504 -7.35 1.36 -14.88
CA GLN A 504 -8.33 1.01 -15.90
C GLN A 504 -7.68 0.47 -17.18
N ASP A 505 -6.62 1.11 -17.65
CA ASP A 505 -5.94 0.76 -18.91
C ASP A 505 -5.21 -0.58 -18.78
N LEU A 506 -4.60 -0.88 -17.64
CA LEU A 506 -3.82 -2.10 -17.49
C LEU A 506 -4.68 -3.38 -17.62
N PRO A 507 -5.81 -3.53 -16.91
CA PRO A 507 -6.70 -4.68 -17.13
C PRO A 507 -7.24 -4.75 -18.56
N ASN A 508 -7.66 -3.62 -19.14
CA ASN A 508 -8.21 -3.57 -20.50
C ASN A 508 -7.15 -3.92 -21.57
N TYR A 509 -5.89 -3.58 -21.35
CA TYR A 509 -4.78 -3.99 -22.21
C TYR A 509 -4.52 -5.49 -22.06
N ALA A 510 -4.49 -5.99 -20.82
CA ALA A 510 -4.15 -7.37 -20.49
C ALA A 510 -5.27 -8.39 -20.74
N GLN A 511 -6.49 -7.96 -21.10
CA GLN A 511 -7.67 -8.85 -21.20
C GLN A 511 -7.56 -10.05 -22.15
N HIS A 512 -6.54 -10.08 -23.01
CA HIS A 512 -6.25 -11.22 -23.88
C HIS A 512 -5.47 -12.32 -23.17
N SER A 513 -4.65 -11.97 -22.17
CA SER A 513 -3.91 -12.92 -21.33
C SER A 513 -4.54 -13.14 -19.96
N VAL A 514 -5.16 -12.09 -19.39
CA VAL A 514 -5.88 -12.11 -18.11
C VAL A 514 -7.36 -11.78 -18.35
N PRO A 515 -8.23 -12.78 -18.54
CA PRO A 515 -9.63 -12.57 -18.93
C PRO A 515 -10.41 -11.68 -17.95
N ILE A 516 -11.33 -10.88 -18.49
CA ILE A 516 -12.28 -10.09 -17.70
C ILE A 516 -13.66 -10.70 -17.88
N PHE A 517 -14.37 -10.98 -16.79
CA PHE A 517 -15.81 -11.21 -16.84
C PHE A 517 -16.55 -9.87 -16.87
N SER A 518 -17.32 -9.63 -17.92
CA SER A 518 -18.08 -8.37 -18.05
C SER A 518 -19.35 -8.42 -17.21
N LEU A 519 -19.41 -7.57 -16.18
CA LEU A 519 -20.58 -7.41 -15.33
C LEU A 519 -21.75 -6.79 -16.11
N PRO A 520 -23.00 -7.12 -15.75
CA PRO A 520 -24.18 -6.40 -16.27
C PRO A 520 -24.08 -4.89 -16.08
N GLN A 521 -24.54 -4.11 -17.06
CA GLN A 521 -24.41 -2.65 -17.07
C GLN A 521 -25.04 -1.97 -15.85
N GLU A 522 -26.11 -2.54 -15.30
CA GLU A 522 -26.78 -2.02 -14.11
C GLU A 522 -25.89 -1.97 -12.85
N TRP A 523 -24.76 -2.69 -12.84
CA TRP A 523 -23.82 -2.68 -11.73
C TRP A 523 -23.09 -1.36 -11.55
N LEU A 524 -22.98 -0.54 -12.60
CA LEU A 524 -22.30 0.75 -12.51
C LEU A 524 -23.03 1.79 -13.35
N TRP A 525 -23.50 2.84 -12.69
CA TRP A 525 -24.09 4.00 -13.36
C TRP A 525 -23.31 5.27 -13.04
N CYS A 526 -23.10 6.10 -14.04
CA CYS A 526 -22.48 7.41 -13.90
C CYS A 526 -23.19 8.39 -14.85
N GLU A 527 -23.48 9.60 -14.36
CA GLU A 527 -24.28 10.58 -15.11
C GLU A 527 -23.64 11.00 -16.43
N THR A 528 -22.31 11.10 -16.46
CA THR A 528 -21.59 11.46 -17.68
C THR A 528 -21.83 10.44 -18.78
N TRP A 529 -21.67 9.14 -18.52
CA TRP A 529 -21.63 8.12 -19.58
C TRP A 529 -22.96 7.38 -19.78
N CYS A 530 -23.79 7.30 -18.75
CA CYS A 530 -25.01 6.50 -18.75
C CYS A 530 -26.27 7.38 -18.94
N GLY A 531 -27.18 6.95 -19.81
CA GLY A 531 -28.44 7.63 -20.04
C GLY A 531 -29.34 7.63 -18.80
N ASN A 532 -29.99 8.76 -18.51
CA ASN A 532 -30.82 8.95 -17.31
C ASN A 532 -31.94 7.91 -17.14
N ALA A 533 -32.46 7.34 -18.23
CA ALA A 533 -33.48 6.28 -18.19
C ALA A 533 -33.01 5.00 -17.48
N THR A 534 -31.70 4.76 -17.39
CA THR A 534 -31.11 3.57 -16.74
C THR A 534 -30.74 3.78 -15.27
N LYS A 535 -30.86 5.02 -14.75
CA LYS A 535 -30.56 5.34 -13.36
C LYS A 535 -31.45 4.62 -12.33
N PRO A 536 -32.77 4.40 -12.58
CA PRO A 536 -33.62 3.69 -11.62
C PRO A 536 -33.22 2.22 -11.41
N SER A 537 -32.61 1.57 -12.41
CA SER A 537 -32.11 0.20 -12.32
C SER A 537 -30.67 0.10 -11.81
N ALA A 538 -30.02 1.23 -11.53
CA ALA A 538 -28.62 1.25 -11.11
C ALA A 538 -28.44 0.63 -9.71
N LYS A 539 -27.56 -0.38 -9.63
CA LYS A 539 -27.15 -1.06 -8.41
C LYS A 539 -26.10 -0.28 -7.64
N THR A 540 -25.21 0.41 -8.34
CA THR A 540 -24.24 1.34 -7.77
C THR A 540 -24.16 2.60 -8.63
N ILE A 541 -23.78 3.72 -8.00
CA ILE A 541 -23.59 5.00 -8.67
C ILE A 541 -22.19 5.51 -8.39
N ASP A 542 -21.42 5.73 -9.45
CA ASP A 542 -20.13 6.40 -9.43
C ASP A 542 -20.29 7.90 -9.73
N LEU A 543 -19.64 8.73 -8.91
CA LEU A 543 -19.58 10.19 -9.08
C LEU A 543 -18.43 10.56 -10.02
N CYS A 544 -18.52 10.05 -11.25
CA CYS A 544 -17.55 10.23 -12.31
C CYS A 544 -17.33 11.70 -12.67
N ASN A 545 -16.10 12.01 -13.13
CA ASN A 545 -15.81 13.35 -13.63
C ASN A 545 -16.56 13.61 -14.96
N ASN A 546 -16.88 14.87 -15.21
CA ASN A 546 -17.54 15.30 -16.43
C ASN A 546 -16.56 16.09 -17.31
N PRO A 547 -16.33 15.71 -18.58
CA PRO A 547 -15.42 16.44 -19.46
C PRO A 547 -15.98 17.79 -19.92
N LEU A 548 -17.32 17.98 -19.87
CA LEU A 548 -18.00 19.20 -20.30
C LEU A 548 -18.20 20.22 -19.17
N THR A 549 -18.19 19.78 -17.91
CA THR A 549 -18.46 20.64 -16.75
C THR A 549 -17.43 20.44 -15.64
N LYS A 550 -17.15 21.48 -14.85
CA LYS A 550 -16.25 21.42 -13.69
C LYS A 550 -17.00 21.49 -12.36
N GLU A 551 -18.17 20.85 -12.30
CA GLU A 551 -18.98 20.84 -11.07
C GLU A 551 -18.23 20.08 -9.95
N PRO A 552 -18.08 20.64 -8.74
CA PRO A 552 -17.44 19.94 -7.62
C PRO A 552 -18.16 18.66 -7.21
N LYS A 553 -17.42 17.62 -6.79
CA LYS A 553 -18.00 16.31 -6.43
C LYS A 553 -19.12 16.36 -5.39
N LEU A 554 -19.02 17.23 -4.38
CA LEU A 554 -20.08 17.37 -3.37
C LEU A 554 -21.38 17.94 -3.93
N ALA A 555 -21.30 18.85 -4.91
CA ALA A 555 -22.47 19.40 -5.59
C ALA A 555 -23.13 18.33 -6.47
N GLN A 556 -22.31 17.60 -7.23
CA GLN A 556 -22.75 16.44 -8.01
C GLN A 556 -23.45 15.42 -7.11
N ALA A 557 -22.86 15.04 -5.99
CA ALA A 557 -23.42 14.02 -5.10
C ALA A 557 -24.83 14.36 -4.61
N ARG A 558 -25.04 15.61 -4.15
CA ARG A 558 -26.35 16.10 -3.68
C ARG A 558 -27.41 16.16 -4.79
N ARG A 559 -26.99 16.49 -6.01
CA ARG A 559 -27.89 16.63 -7.16
C ARG A 559 -28.25 15.26 -7.77
N ILE A 560 -27.26 14.38 -7.88
CA ILE A 560 -27.39 13.09 -8.56
C ILE A 560 -28.05 12.06 -7.66
N VAL A 561 -27.72 12.03 -6.36
CA VAL A 561 -28.16 10.96 -5.46
C VAL A 561 -29.00 11.56 -4.33
N PRO A 562 -30.34 11.47 -4.40
CA PRO A 562 -31.24 12.09 -3.41
C PRO A 562 -30.96 11.65 -1.96
N GLU A 563 -30.61 10.38 -1.76
CA GLU A 563 -30.31 9.81 -0.45
C GLU A 563 -28.94 10.22 0.11
N TRP A 564 -28.06 10.82 -0.69
CA TRP A 564 -26.69 11.16 -0.30
C TRP A 564 -26.65 12.15 0.86
N THR A 565 -27.53 13.17 0.84
CA THR A 565 -27.57 14.21 1.89
C THR A 565 -27.86 13.61 3.27
N ALA A 566 -28.79 12.65 3.34
CA ALA A 566 -29.13 11.97 4.60
C ALA A 566 -27.97 11.09 5.11
N LEU A 567 -27.27 10.38 4.22
CA LEU A 567 -26.09 9.59 4.56
C LEU A 567 -24.96 10.48 5.09
N ASP A 568 -24.67 11.57 4.37
CA ASP A 568 -23.64 12.53 4.73
C ASP A 568 -23.92 13.23 6.06
N GLU A 569 -25.17 13.62 6.33
CA GLU A 569 -25.57 14.21 7.61
C GLU A 569 -25.38 13.26 8.79
N GLU A 570 -25.70 11.99 8.61
CA GLU A 570 -25.51 10.97 9.65
C GLU A 570 -24.02 10.77 9.96
N VAL A 571 -23.22 10.54 8.92
CA VAL A 571 -21.76 10.37 9.04
C VAL A 571 -21.12 11.61 9.68
N ARG A 572 -21.52 12.82 9.26
CA ARG A 572 -21.01 14.08 9.85
C ARG A 572 -21.37 14.18 11.33
N ARG A 573 -22.64 13.96 11.67
CA ARG A 573 -23.12 14.06 13.05
C ARG A 573 -22.33 13.11 13.94
N TYR A 574 -22.13 11.88 13.50
CA TYR A 574 -21.37 10.90 14.27
C TYR A 574 -19.88 11.26 14.35
N THR A 575 -19.27 11.70 13.25
CA THR A 575 -17.88 12.17 13.24
C THR A 575 -17.67 13.31 14.24
N GLN A 576 -18.57 14.30 14.27
CA GLN A 576 -18.51 15.42 15.22
C GLN A 576 -18.68 14.97 16.67
N GLN A 577 -19.56 14.00 16.94
CA GLN A 577 -19.73 13.44 18.28
C GLN A 577 -18.45 12.78 18.78
N VAL A 578 -17.81 11.94 17.95
CA VAL A 578 -16.54 11.27 18.28
C VAL A 578 -15.43 12.30 18.51
N CYS A 579 -15.28 13.30 17.63
CA CYS A 579 -14.28 14.35 17.79
C CYS A 579 -14.49 15.18 19.08
N THR A 580 -15.75 15.48 19.44
CA THR A 580 -16.06 16.25 20.65
C THR A 580 -15.76 15.47 21.92
N VAL A 581 -16.10 14.18 21.95
CA VAL A 581 -15.77 13.29 23.08
C VAL A 581 -14.26 13.14 23.22
N GLY A 582 -13.54 12.94 22.10
CA GLY A 582 -12.08 12.87 22.09
C GLY A 582 -11.42 14.15 22.61
N ALA A 583 -11.90 15.32 22.17
CA ALA A 583 -11.40 16.61 22.64
C ALA A 583 -11.64 16.82 24.15
N ARG A 584 -12.82 16.41 24.66
CA ARG A 584 -13.13 16.47 26.10
C ARG A 584 -12.27 15.51 26.91
N LEU A 585 -12.02 14.30 26.42
CA LEU A 585 -11.14 13.33 27.10
C LEU A 585 -9.70 13.82 27.15
N ALA A 586 -9.19 14.37 26.04
CA ALA A 586 -7.85 14.95 25.97
C ALA A 586 -7.70 16.14 26.93
N HIS A 587 -8.73 16.99 27.03
CA HIS A 587 -8.78 18.09 28.00
C HIS A 587 -8.75 17.59 29.45
N LEU A 588 -9.56 16.58 29.79
CA LEU A 588 -9.60 16.00 31.14
C LEU A 588 -8.30 15.27 31.53
N LEU A 589 -7.63 14.61 30.57
CA LEU A 589 -6.33 13.96 30.79
C LEU A 589 -5.19 14.99 30.96
N ASN A 590 -5.26 16.12 30.27
CA ASN A 590 -4.32 17.23 30.44
C ASN A 590 -4.55 18.03 31.73
N GLU A 591 -5.79 18.13 32.22
CA GLU A 591 -6.08 18.77 33.52
C GLU A 591 -5.77 17.88 34.74
N GLY A 592 -5.61 16.57 34.55
CA GLY A 592 -5.31 15.61 35.62
C GLY A 592 -3.83 15.31 35.86
N SER A 593 -2.91 15.88 35.06
CA SER A 593 -1.49 15.56 35.12
C SER A 593 -0.68 16.76 35.63
N PRO A 594 -0.08 16.73 36.84
CA PRO A 594 0.94 17.71 37.20
C PRO A 594 2.14 17.55 36.26
N PRO A 595 2.92 18.60 35.99
CA PRO A 595 4.03 18.52 35.07
C PRO A 595 5.04 17.49 35.59
N LEU A 596 5.13 16.35 34.91
CA LEU A 596 6.18 15.37 35.14
C LEU A 596 7.51 16.02 34.76
N GLN A 597 8.23 16.48 35.78
CA GLN A 597 9.66 16.76 35.66
C GLN A 597 10.34 15.49 35.16
N ALA A 598 11.05 15.62 34.05
CA ALA A 598 11.91 14.59 33.51
C ALA A 598 12.97 14.18 34.55
N SER A 599 12.72 13.09 35.27
CA SER A 599 13.77 12.32 35.92
C SER A 599 13.31 10.88 36.12
N HIS A 600 14.08 9.97 35.51
CA HIS A 600 14.15 8.54 35.77
C HIS A 600 12.88 7.70 35.73
N ILE A 601 12.67 6.95 34.63
CA ILE A 601 12.25 5.53 34.72
C ILE A 601 13.00 4.74 33.64
N ARG A 602 14.02 3.99 34.10
CA ARG A 602 14.43 2.72 33.50
C ARG A 602 13.52 1.66 34.10
N GLU A 603 12.80 0.91 33.26
CA GLU A 603 12.63 -0.56 33.26
C GLU A 603 11.62 -0.96 32.18
#